data_AF-K9ANU8-F1
#
_entry.id   AF-K9ANU8-F1
#
_cell.length_a   1.000
_cell.length_b   1.000
_cell.length_c   1.000
_cell.angle_alpha   90.00
_cell.angle_beta   90.00
_cell.angle_gamma   90.00
#
_symmetry.space_group_name_H-M   'P 1'
#
loop_
_entity.id
_entity.type
_entity.pdbx_description
1 polymer ?
#
loop_
_entity_poly.entity_id
_entity_poly.type
_entity_poly.pdbx_seq_one_letter_code
_entity_poly.pdbx_strand_id
1 'polypeptide(L)'
;MEQTSIQHFVKIAKQTMIIKGVLKDVHDMTINHLKILTYLSDYEVNEDIKIRPLRRQEGWNDAQMTQLLTYLQSNGWFDKKRYYKDERQIVINLNASQQKRIHQFLNEINQHMLLHVFEEHPSLTSTYGAIRYYFDCVNRMKRIQESVARKLYTLDEMIILSMLLTNEDLTMSVKSLKIQLESNTVKVNKIVKRLVTKDIIVKGRSPVDERVVQLTIREEAAPLLRDIFTSILEKEMCSHVV
;
A
#
# COMPACT_ATOMS: atom_id res chain seq x y z
N MET A 1 -9.89 -8.16 -22.07
CA MET A 1 -10.19 -7.09 -21.08
C MET A 1 -10.22 -7.61 -19.65
N GLU A 2 -10.73 -8.81 -19.35
CA GLU A 2 -10.77 -9.31 -17.96
C GLU A 2 -9.39 -9.55 -17.34
N GLN A 3 -8.45 -10.10 -18.12
CA GLN A 3 -7.11 -10.45 -17.60
C GLN A 3 -6.27 -9.21 -17.25
N THR A 4 -6.53 -8.07 -17.89
CA THR A 4 -5.76 -6.83 -17.70
C THR A 4 -6.03 -6.14 -16.35
N SER A 5 -7.27 -6.14 -15.86
CA SER A 5 -7.62 -5.50 -14.58
C SER A 5 -7.03 -6.26 -13.38
N ILE A 6 -7.09 -7.60 -13.42
CA ILE A 6 -6.51 -8.47 -12.37
C ILE A 6 -4.97 -8.35 -12.37
N GLN A 7 -4.33 -8.35 -13.54
CA GLN A 7 -2.88 -8.13 -13.65
C GLN A 7 -2.48 -6.75 -13.10
N HIS A 8 -3.22 -5.70 -13.45
CA HIS A 8 -2.96 -4.36 -12.95
C HIS A 8 -3.14 -4.27 -11.42
N PHE A 9 -4.15 -4.92 -10.86
CA PHE A 9 -4.32 -5.04 -9.41
C PHE A 9 -3.14 -5.74 -8.73
N VAL A 10 -2.67 -6.87 -9.27
CA VAL A 10 -1.50 -7.59 -8.73
C VAL A 10 -0.26 -6.69 -8.77
N LYS A 11 -0.07 -5.91 -9.85
CA LYS A 11 1.02 -4.93 -9.96
C LYS A 11 0.91 -3.88 -8.84
N ILE A 12 -0.24 -3.22 -8.68
CA ILE A 12 -0.44 -2.21 -7.61
C ILE A 12 -0.26 -2.81 -6.21
N ALA A 13 -0.75 -4.02 -5.96
CA ALA A 13 -0.62 -4.68 -4.67
C ALA A 13 0.85 -4.93 -4.30
N LYS A 14 1.64 -5.47 -5.24
CA LYS A 14 3.08 -5.71 -5.05
C LYS A 14 3.84 -4.43 -4.80
N GLN A 15 3.61 -3.43 -5.65
CA GLN A 15 4.17 -2.09 -5.51
C GLN A 15 3.88 -1.49 -4.13
N THR A 16 2.64 -1.62 -3.66
CA THR A 16 2.23 -1.11 -2.36
C THR A 16 2.96 -1.82 -1.21
N MET A 17 3.17 -3.13 -1.33
CA MET A 17 3.89 -3.95 -0.34
C MET A 17 5.37 -3.57 -0.26
N ILE A 18 6.05 -3.43 -1.40
CA ILE A 18 7.48 -3.06 -1.46
C ILE A 18 7.72 -1.73 -0.75
N ILE A 19 6.96 -0.68 -1.11
CA ILE A 19 7.14 0.65 -0.49
C ILE A 19 6.80 0.63 0.99
N LYS A 20 5.78 -0.14 1.39
CA LYS A 20 5.46 -0.33 2.81
C LYS A 20 6.61 -1.01 3.55
N GLY A 21 7.32 -1.95 2.91
CA GLY A 21 8.54 -2.58 3.40
C GLY A 21 9.65 -1.54 3.59
N VAL A 22 9.97 -0.76 2.55
CA VAL A 22 11.00 0.31 2.62
C VAL A 22 10.73 1.27 3.77
N LEU A 23 9.50 1.81 3.86
CA LEU A 23 9.14 2.74 4.93
C LEU A 23 9.36 2.14 6.32
N LYS A 24 8.95 0.89 6.52
CA LYS A 24 9.01 0.25 7.82
C LYS A 24 10.42 -0.21 8.18
N ASP A 25 11.07 -0.93 7.27
CA ASP A 25 12.29 -1.67 7.57
C ASP A 25 13.55 -0.80 7.42
N VAL A 26 13.50 0.25 6.59
CA VAL A 26 14.62 1.20 6.41
C VAL A 26 14.46 2.44 7.28
N HIS A 27 13.23 2.97 7.39
CA HIS A 27 13.01 4.28 8.02
C HIS A 27 12.21 4.23 9.33
N ASP A 28 11.77 3.06 9.78
CA ASP A 28 10.87 2.90 10.94
C ASP A 28 9.59 3.76 10.82
N MET A 29 9.15 3.99 9.59
CA MET A 29 8.02 4.84 9.26
C MET A 29 6.81 4.06 8.76
N THR A 30 5.65 4.70 8.89
CA THR A 30 4.41 4.24 8.28
C THR A 30 4.03 5.18 7.15
N ILE A 31 3.08 4.77 6.31
CA ILE A 31 2.51 5.65 5.30
C ILE A 31 1.94 6.95 5.89
N ASN A 32 1.41 6.91 7.12
CA ASN A 32 0.86 8.10 7.76
C ASN A 32 1.97 9.10 8.13
N HIS A 33 3.15 8.61 8.51
CA HIS A 33 4.33 9.48 8.69
C HIS A 33 4.72 10.12 7.35
N LEU A 34 4.80 9.33 6.28
CA LEU A 34 5.09 9.84 4.94
C LEU A 34 4.08 10.92 4.51
N LYS A 35 2.77 10.70 4.70
CA LYS A 35 1.72 11.67 4.42
C LYS A 35 1.89 12.99 5.16
N ILE A 36 2.26 12.94 6.45
CA ILE A 36 2.55 14.15 7.23
C ILE A 36 3.75 14.88 6.64
N LEU A 37 4.86 14.18 6.37
CA LEU A 37 6.07 14.81 5.85
C LEU A 37 5.87 15.39 4.44
N THR A 38 5.12 14.71 3.57
CA THR A 38 4.72 15.24 2.26
C THR A 38 3.82 16.47 2.39
N TYR A 39 2.88 16.47 3.34
CA TYR A 39 2.06 17.65 3.58
C TYR A 39 2.88 18.84 4.07
N LEU A 40 3.87 18.59 4.95
CA LEU A 40 4.74 19.63 5.49
C LEU A 40 5.73 20.19 4.44
N SER A 41 6.09 19.43 3.41
CA SER A 41 7.03 19.91 2.38
C SER A 41 6.47 21.03 1.50
N ASP A 42 5.15 21.19 1.47
CA ASP A 42 4.48 22.21 0.64
C ASP A 42 4.50 23.62 1.29
N TYR A 43 5.04 23.75 2.52
CA TYR A 43 5.05 24.98 3.31
C TYR A 43 6.45 25.61 3.41
N GLU A 44 6.49 26.92 3.64
CA GLU A 44 7.73 27.67 3.78
C GLU A 44 8.37 27.51 5.17
N VAL A 45 9.67 27.80 5.25
CA VAL A 45 10.42 27.83 6.52
C VAL A 45 9.80 28.84 7.47
N ASN A 46 9.72 28.48 8.74
CA ASN A 46 9.16 29.27 9.83
C ASN A 46 7.66 29.62 9.69
N GLU A 47 6.93 29.02 8.75
CA GLU A 47 5.48 29.16 8.67
C GLU A 47 4.77 28.39 9.81
N ASP A 48 3.66 28.93 10.30
CA ASP A 48 2.81 28.26 11.29
C ASP A 48 1.82 27.32 10.59
N ILE A 49 2.20 26.05 10.48
CA ILE A 49 1.47 25.04 9.70
C ILE A 49 0.38 24.41 10.57
N LYS A 50 -0.87 24.53 10.14
CA LYS A 50 -2.02 23.89 10.80
C LYS A 50 -2.18 22.47 10.26
N ILE A 51 -2.16 21.49 11.15
CA ILE A 51 -2.28 20.07 10.75
C ILE A 51 -3.73 19.55 10.69
N ARG A 52 -4.69 20.35 11.16
CA ARG A 52 -6.12 20.02 11.16
C ARG A 52 -6.70 19.70 9.76
N PRO A 53 -6.30 20.38 8.67
CA PRO A 53 -6.75 20.03 7.32
C PRO A 53 -6.36 18.60 6.94
N LEU A 54 -5.08 18.23 7.08
CA LEU A 54 -4.61 16.88 6.81
C LEU A 54 -5.33 15.84 7.67
N ARG A 55 -5.51 16.11 8.98
CA ARG A 55 -6.25 15.22 9.88
C ARG A 55 -7.68 14.93 9.38
N ARG A 56 -8.37 15.96 8.88
CA ARG A 56 -9.74 15.83 8.35
C ARG A 56 -9.75 15.03 7.04
N GLN A 57 -8.83 15.33 6.12
CA GLN A 57 -8.69 14.62 4.85
C GLN A 57 -8.46 13.12 5.08
N GLU A 58 -7.62 12.78 6.06
CA GLU A 58 -7.24 11.39 6.35
C GLU A 58 -8.21 10.67 7.30
N GLY A 59 -9.15 11.39 7.91
CA GLY A 59 -10.10 10.83 8.87
C GLY A 59 -9.46 10.31 10.16
N TRP A 60 -8.30 10.85 10.55
CA TRP A 60 -7.60 10.43 11.77
C TRP A 60 -8.27 10.99 13.03
N ASN A 61 -8.33 10.16 14.07
CA ASN A 61 -8.76 10.61 15.39
C ASN A 61 -7.60 11.31 16.15
N ASP A 62 -7.92 11.99 17.26
CA ASP A 62 -6.94 12.78 18.00
C ASP A 62 -5.83 11.95 18.64
N ALA A 63 -6.13 10.73 19.09
CA ALA A 63 -5.14 9.84 19.68
C ALA A 63 -4.12 9.36 18.63
N GLN A 64 -4.59 8.90 17.47
CA GLN A 64 -3.76 8.52 16.33
C GLN A 64 -2.89 9.70 15.89
N MET A 65 -3.49 10.88 15.78
CA MET A 65 -2.75 12.07 15.37
C MET A 65 -1.64 12.44 16.36
N THR A 66 -1.95 12.41 17.65
CA THR A 66 -0.99 12.70 18.71
C THR A 66 0.17 11.72 18.69
N GLN A 67 -0.09 10.44 18.46
CA GLN A 67 0.93 9.41 18.36
C GLN A 67 1.88 9.65 17.17
N LEU A 68 1.32 9.89 15.97
CA LEU A 68 2.10 10.17 14.76
C LEU A 68 2.96 11.43 14.92
N LEU A 69 2.39 12.52 15.44
CA LEU A 69 3.13 13.78 15.64
C LEU A 69 4.22 13.65 16.71
N THR A 70 3.95 12.90 17.78
CA THR A 70 4.93 12.70 18.85
C THR A 70 6.12 11.90 18.36
N TYR A 71 5.89 10.87 17.55
CA TYR A 71 6.97 10.12 16.90
C TYR A 71 7.85 11.03 16.03
N LEU A 72 7.24 11.81 15.13
CA LEU A 72 7.98 12.66 14.21
C LEU A 72 8.74 13.79 14.94
N GLN A 73 8.12 14.41 15.94
CA GLN A 73 8.79 15.42 16.76
C GLN A 73 9.98 14.85 17.53
N SER A 74 9.81 13.68 18.17
CA SER A 74 10.89 13.05 18.97
C SER A 74 12.10 12.67 18.10
N ASN A 75 11.86 12.41 16.81
CA ASN A 75 12.90 12.14 15.82
C ASN A 75 13.44 13.41 15.13
N GLY A 76 13.04 14.60 15.58
CA GLY A 76 13.56 15.88 15.10
C GLY A 76 13.12 16.25 13.68
N TRP A 77 11.96 15.78 13.23
CA TRP A 77 11.43 16.13 11.90
C TRP A 77 10.86 17.55 11.84
N PHE A 78 10.31 18.04 12.95
CA PHE A 78 9.75 19.38 13.08
C PHE A 78 9.60 19.77 14.55
N ASP A 79 9.34 21.05 14.79
CA ASP A 79 8.94 21.57 16.10
C ASP A 79 7.42 21.77 16.16
N LYS A 80 6.81 21.43 17.30
CA LYS A 80 5.39 21.71 17.57
C LYS A 80 5.26 22.76 18.66
N LYS A 81 4.39 23.75 18.45
CA LYS A 81 4.07 24.78 19.43
C LYS A 81 2.57 25.00 19.53
N ARG A 82 2.15 25.62 20.63
CA ARG A 82 0.78 26.07 20.86
C ARG A 82 0.54 27.33 20.02
N TYR A 83 -0.62 27.44 19.39
CA TYR A 83 -0.94 28.60 18.55
C TYR A 83 -1.21 29.83 19.42
N TYR A 84 -0.63 30.97 19.09
CA TYR A 84 -0.68 32.16 19.94
C TYR A 84 -2.09 32.76 20.11
N LYS A 85 -2.99 32.56 19.14
CA LYS A 85 -4.39 33.04 19.23
C LYS A 85 -5.34 32.04 19.88
N ASP A 86 -4.95 30.77 19.94
CA ASP A 86 -5.74 29.69 20.53
C ASP A 86 -4.78 28.59 20.98
N GLU A 87 -4.42 28.61 22.26
CA GLU A 87 -3.48 27.64 22.83
C GLU A 87 -3.99 26.19 22.74
N ARG A 88 -5.27 25.97 22.47
CA ARG A 88 -5.79 24.61 22.22
C ARG A 88 -5.35 24.07 20.87
N GLN A 89 -4.95 24.93 19.94
CA GLN A 89 -4.44 24.56 18.63
C GLN A 89 -2.95 24.30 18.67
N ILE A 90 -2.54 23.25 17.96
CA ILE A 90 -1.14 22.91 17.73
C ILE A 90 -0.79 23.37 16.32
N VAL A 91 0.32 24.11 16.20
CA VAL A 91 0.94 24.44 14.92
C VAL A 91 2.32 23.81 14.85
N ILE A 92 2.70 23.43 13.64
CA ILE A 92 4.01 22.89 13.32
C ILE A 92 4.83 24.00 12.68
N ASN A 93 6.11 24.06 13.00
CA ASN A 93 7.05 24.98 12.41
C ASN A 93 8.28 24.19 11.94
N LEU A 94 8.83 24.60 10.80
CA LEU A 94 10.03 23.99 10.22
C LEU A 94 11.13 25.02 10.16
N ASN A 95 12.30 24.70 10.71
CA ASN A 95 13.53 25.42 10.38
C ASN A 95 14.11 24.91 9.04
N ALA A 96 15.08 25.64 8.49
CA ALA A 96 15.69 25.30 7.20
C ALA A 96 16.35 23.91 7.17
N SER A 97 16.92 23.46 8.29
CA SER A 97 17.54 22.12 8.40
C SER A 97 16.48 21.01 8.35
N GLN A 98 15.39 21.18 9.10
CA GLN A 98 14.24 20.27 9.09
C GLN A 98 13.59 20.21 7.71
N GLN A 99 13.36 21.36 7.06
CA GLN A 99 12.77 21.39 5.72
C GLN A 99 13.66 20.68 4.70
N LYS A 100 14.98 20.93 4.73
CA LYS A 100 15.95 20.23 3.86
C LYS A 100 15.94 18.72 4.11
N ARG A 101 15.89 18.28 5.36
CA ARG A 101 15.82 16.86 5.73
C ARG A 101 14.55 16.20 5.20
N ILE A 102 13.40 16.86 5.30
CA ILE A 102 12.14 16.37 4.72
C ILE A 102 12.29 16.20 3.20
N HIS A 103 12.82 17.19 2.50
CA HIS A 103 13.01 17.12 1.04
C HIS A 103 13.97 15.99 0.63
N GLN A 104 15.06 15.80 1.38
CA GLN A 104 16.00 14.69 1.15
C GLN A 104 15.32 13.33 1.32
N PHE A 105 14.58 13.15 2.41
CA PHE A 105 13.82 11.93 2.65
C PHE A 105 12.76 11.67 1.57
N LEU A 106 11.98 12.68 1.19
CA LEU A 106 10.97 12.52 0.14
C LEU A 106 11.61 12.21 -1.21
N ASN A 107 12.75 12.81 -1.54
CA ASN A 107 13.50 12.47 -2.75
C ASN A 107 14.01 11.03 -2.71
N GLU A 108 14.55 10.55 -1.59
CA GLU A 108 15.00 9.18 -1.42
C GLU A 108 13.85 8.18 -1.65
N ILE A 109 12.70 8.40 -1.00
CA ILE A 109 11.50 7.58 -1.19
C ILE A 109 11.04 7.62 -2.65
N ASN A 110 11.03 8.81 -3.27
CA ASN A 110 10.64 8.97 -4.67
C ASN A 110 11.58 8.21 -5.61
N GLN A 111 12.89 8.17 -5.34
CA GLN A 111 13.85 7.38 -6.12
C GLN A 111 13.64 5.87 -5.93
N HIS A 112 13.44 5.39 -4.69
CA HIS A 112 13.08 3.99 -4.45
C HIS A 112 11.82 3.59 -5.21
N MET A 113 10.81 4.46 -5.23
CA MET A 113 9.60 4.25 -5.99
C MET A 113 9.90 4.18 -7.50
N LEU A 114 10.62 5.14 -8.07
CA LEU A 114 10.93 5.11 -9.51
C LEU A 114 11.71 3.85 -9.91
N LEU A 115 12.68 3.40 -9.10
CA LEU A 115 13.50 2.22 -9.38
C LEU A 115 12.73 0.89 -9.27
N HIS A 116 11.80 0.77 -8.33
CA HIS A 116 11.15 -0.51 -8.02
C HIS A 116 9.70 -0.63 -8.51
N VAL A 117 9.08 0.47 -8.93
CA VAL A 117 7.62 0.56 -9.07
C VAL A 117 7.20 1.02 -10.46
N PHE A 118 7.95 1.91 -11.13
CA PHE A 118 7.44 2.66 -12.29
C PHE A 118 8.27 2.50 -13.55
N GLU A 119 8.21 1.34 -14.21
CA GLU A 119 8.78 1.22 -15.57
C GLU A 119 8.03 2.06 -16.63
N GLU A 120 6.80 2.55 -16.40
CA GLU A 120 6.00 3.18 -17.49
C GLU A 120 4.95 4.22 -17.01
N HIS A 121 5.34 5.28 -16.30
CA HIS A 121 4.43 6.44 -16.16
C HIS A 121 5.16 7.78 -16.37
N PRO A 122 5.18 8.30 -17.62
CA PRO A 122 5.76 9.60 -17.97
C PRO A 122 5.15 10.79 -17.23
N SER A 123 3.97 10.64 -16.63
CA SER A 123 3.28 11.68 -15.85
C SER A 123 3.81 11.86 -14.43
N LEU A 124 4.77 11.04 -13.96
CA LEU A 124 5.33 11.14 -12.61
C LEU A 124 6.48 12.15 -12.48
N THR A 125 6.67 13.05 -13.46
CA THR A 125 7.81 13.98 -13.57
C THR A 125 7.82 15.13 -12.55
N SER A 126 6.75 15.31 -11.76
CA SER A 126 6.77 16.27 -10.64
C SER A 126 7.68 15.80 -9.50
N THR A 127 8.20 16.74 -8.69
CA THR A 127 9.19 16.50 -7.61
C THR A 127 8.82 15.35 -6.67
N TYR A 128 7.52 15.08 -6.45
CA TYR A 128 7.03 13.96 -5.64
C TYR A 128 5.88 13.18 -6.31
N GLY A 129 5.89 13.10 -7.65
CA GLY A 129 4.84 12.44 -8.43
C GLY A 129 4.63 10.97 -8.05
N ALA A 130 5.72 10.24 -7.82
CA ALA A 130 5.67 8.82 -7.46
C ALA A 130 5.03 8.61 -6.07
N ILE A 131 5.30 9.50 -5.12
CA ILE A 131 4.69 9.47 -3.77
C ILE A 131 3.18 9.70 -3.84
N ARG A 132 2.74 10.67 -4.64
CA ARG A 132 1.30 10.94 -4.84
C ARG A 132 0.60 9.74 -5.45
N TYR A 133 1.18 9.15 -6.51
CA TYR A 133 0.66 7.92 -7.09
C TYR A 133 0.61 6.77 -6.08
N TYR A 134 1.62 6.63 -5.23
CA TYR A 134 1.61 5.62 -4.17
C TYR A 134 0.44 5.83 -3.19
N PHE A 135 0.14 7.07 -2.82
CA PHE A 135 -1.05 7.36 -2.01
C PHE A 135 -2.34 6.96 -2.72
N ASP A 136 -2.45 7.20 -4.02
CA ASP A 136 -3.60 6.79 -4.83
C ASP A 136 -3.74 5.27 -4.88
N CYS A 137 -2.64 4.54 -5.04
CA CYS A 137 -2.60 3.08 -4.94
C CYS A 137 -3.12 2.58 -3.61
N VAL A 138 -2.63 3.14 -2.51
CA VAL A 138 -3.07 2.72 -1.17
C VAL A 138 -4.55 3.03 -0.95
N ASN A 139 -5.03 4.17 -1.43
CA ASN A 139 -6.44 4.53 -1.39
C ASN A 139 -7.30 3.57 -2.23
N ARG A 140 -6.85 3.19 -3.43
CA ARG A 140 -7.50 2.16 -4.27
C ARG A 140 -7.57 0.82 -3.53
N MET A 141 -6.47 0.38 -2.91
CA MET A 141 -6.43 -0.86 -2.12
C MET A 141 -7.41 -0.82 -0.93
N LYS A 142 -7.56 0.33 -0.27
CA LYS A 142 -8.54 0.51 0.81
C LYS A 142 -9.98 0.39 0.31
N ARG A 143 -10.33 1.03 -0.82
CA ARG A 143 -11.66 0.91 -1.42
C ARG A 143 -11.96 -0.52 -1.87
N ILE A 144 -10.99 -1.19 -2.50
CA ILE A 144 -11.10 -2.60 -2.85
C ILE A 144 -11.36 -3.44 -1.60
N GLN A 145 -10.61 -3.23 -0.51
CA GLN A 145 -10.84 -3.94 0.75
C GLN A 145 -12.27 -3.78 1.27
N GLU A 146 -12.83 -2.58 1.21
CA GLU A 146 -14.21 -2.29 1.62
C GLU A 146 -15.24 -2.98 0.72
N SER A 147 -15.00 -3.03 -0.60
CA SER A 147 -15.85 -3.72 -1.57
C SER A 147 -15.77 -5.26 -1.44
N VAL A 148 -14.58 -5.80 -1.16
CA VAL A 148 -14.31 -7.24 -1.04
C VAL A 148 -14.82 -7.82 0.28
N ALA A 149 -14.76 -7.06 1.37
CA ALA A 149 -15.29 -7.48 2.67
C ALA A 149 -16.79 -7.84 2.62
N ARG A 150 -17.54 -7.25 1.68
CA ARG A 150 -18.95 -7.56 1.43
C ARG A 150 -19.18 -8.85 0.64
N LYS A 151 -18.11 -9.46 0.12
CA LYS A 151 -18.14 -10.59 -0.84
C LYS A 151 -17.38 -11.83 -0.34
N LEU A 152 -17.21 -11.98 0.98
CA LEU A 152 -16.63 -13.16 1.66
C LEU A 152 -15.11 -13.38 1.49
N TYR A 153 -14.37 -12.42 0.94
CA TYR A 153 -12.92 -12.48 0.86
C TYR A 153 -12.27 -11.39 1.71
N THR A 154 -11.04 -11.64 2.14
CA THR A 154 -10.16 -10.57 2.64
C THR A 154 -9.32 -10.01 1.49
N LEU A 155 -8.78 -8.79 1.64
CA LEU A 155 -7.87 -8.22 0.64
C LEU A 155 -6.66 -9.15 0.40
N ASP A 156 -6.08 -9.71 1.46
CA ASP A 156 -4.97 -10.66 1.35
C ASP A 156 -5.34 -11.93 0.57
N GLU A 157 -6.56 -12.45 0.76
CA GLU A 157 -7.06 -13.59 0.00
C GLU A 157 -7.24 -13.25 -1.48
N MET A 158 -7.80 -12.06 -1.77
CA MET A 158 -7.94 -11.58 -3.14
C MET A 158 -6.58 -11.42 -3.83
N ILE A 159 -5.57 -10.85 -3.16
CA ILE A 159 -4.22 -10.71 -3.73
C ILE A 159 -3.64 -12.08 -4.12
N ILE A 160 -3.68 -13.07 -3.22
CA ILE A 160 -3.15 -14.41 -3.50
C ILE A 160 -3.91 -15.07 -4.66
N LEU A 161 -5.24 -15.00 -4.65
CA LEU A 161 -6.05 -15.58 -5.71
C LEU A 161 -5.83 -14.86 -7.05
N SER A 162 -5.74 -13.54 -7.07
CA SER A 162 -5.41 -12.77 -8.27
C SER A 162 -4.03 -13.13 -8.82
N MET A 163 -3.03 -13.34 -7.96
CA MET A 163 -1.71 -13.82 -8.40
C MET A 163 -1.84 -15.18 -9.09
N LEU A 164 -2.53 -16.14 -8.48
CA LEU A 164 -2.78 -17.47 -9.08
C LEU A 164 -3.54 -17.37 -10.42
N LEU A 165 -4.60 -16.56 -10.50
CA LEU A 165 -5.39 -16.33 -11.73
C LEU A 165 -4.57 -15.75 -12.89
N THR A 166 -3.45 -15.10 -12.59
CA THR A 166 -2.52 -14.52 -13.57
C THR A 166 -1.35 -15.42 -13.93
N ASN A 167 -1.17 -16.57 -13.27
CA ASN A 167 -0.17 -17.56 -13.64
C ASN A 167 -0.74 -18.58 -14.63
N GLU A 168 0.16 -19.19 -15.40
CA GLU A 168 -0.15 -20.36 -16.20
C GLU A 168 -0.71 -21.48 -15.31
N ASP A 169 -1.67 -22.24 -15.86
CA ASP A 169 -2.36 -23.35 -15.18
C ASP A 169 -2.97 -22.99 -13.80
N LEU A 170 -3.23 -21.70 -13.55
CA LEU A 170 -3.76 -21.18 -12.29
C LEU A 170 -2.95 -21.60 -11.06
N THR A 171 -1.66 -21.87 -11.26
CA THR A 171 -0.80 -22.55 -10.29
C THR A 171 0.43 -21.69 -9.92
N MET A 172 0.85 -21.76 -8.66
CA MET A 172 2.08 -21.12 -8.19
C MET A 172 2.72 -21.93 -7.06
N SER A 173 4.05 -21.98 -7.02
CA SER A 173 4.75 -22.55 -5.87
C SER A 173 4.58 -21.68 -4.61
N VAL A 174 4.47 -22.30 -3.44
CA VAL A 174 4.42 -21.59 -2.15
C VAL A 174 5.69 -20.75 -1.93
N LYS A 175 6.83 -21.21 -2.46
CA LYS A 175 8.11 -20.46 -2.41
C LYS A 175 7.99 -19.17 -3.22
N SER A 176 7.52 -19.25 -4.47
CA SER A 176 7.32 -18.11 -5.35
C SER A 176 6.32 -17.11 -4.76
N LEU A 177 5.22 -17.60 -4.17
CA LEU A 177 4.23 -16.76 -3.52
C LEU A 177 4.83 -15.93 -2.38
N LYS A 178 5.65 -16.55 -1.52
CA LYS A 178 6.31 -15.87 -0.40
C LYS A 178 7.29 -14.80 -0.87
N ILE A 179 8.07 -15.10 -1.91
CA ILE A 179 9.01 -14.15 -2.52
C ILE A 179 8.24 -12.94 -3.05
N GLN A 180 7.18 -13.18 -3.83
CA GLN A 180 6.41 -12.10 -4.46
C GLN A 180 5.58 -11.25 -3.49
N LEU A 181 5.24 -11.76 -2.30
CA LEU A 181 4.50 -11.02 -1.28
C LEU A 181 5.41 -10.30 -0.26
N GLU A 182 6.73 -10.53 -0.30
CA GLU A 182 7.69 -10.07 0.72
C GLU A 182 7.19 -10.33 2.16
N SER A 183 6.44 -11.42 2.35
CA SER A 183 5.65 -11.65 3.55
C SER A 183 6.16 -12.87 4.32
N ASN A 184 6.04 -12.81 5.65
CA ASN A 184 6.50 -13.90 6.48
C ASN A 184 5.68 -15.18 6.25
N THR A 185 6.35 -16.32 6.43
CA THR A 185 5.77 -17.65 6.15
C THR A 185 4.49 -17.92 6.94
N VAL A 186 4.39 -17.42 8.17
CA VAL A 186 3.25 -17.69 9.06
C VAL A 186 1.96 -17.04 8.54
N LYS A 187 2.04 -15.77 8.10
CA LYS A 187 0.88 -15.05 7.55
C LYS A 187 0.38 -15.71 6.27
N VAL A 188 1.28 -16.00 5.33
CA VAL A 188 0.92 -16.65 4.06
C VAL A 188 0.27 -18.01 4.31
N ASN A 189 0.85 -18.84 5.19
CA ASN A 189 0.29 -20.15 5.53
C ASN A 189 -1.12 -20.05 6.15
N LYS A 190 -1.38 -19.04 7.00
CA LYS A 190 -2.71 -18.84 7.59
C LYS A 190 -3.75 -18.50 6.52
N ILE A 191 -3.39 -17.67 5.54
CA ILE A 191 -4.29 -17.30 4.44
C ILE A 191 -4.55 -18.52 3.54
N VAL A 192 -3.49 -19.23 3.14
CA VAL A 192 -3.58 -20.46 2.33
C VAL A 192 -4.48 -21.49 3.00
N LYS A 193 -4.34 -21.72 4.32
CA LYS A 193 -5.19 -22.67 5.04
C LYS A 193 -6.68 -22.29 4.97
N ARG A 194 -7.01 -20.99 5.05
CA ARG A 194 -8.39 -20.52 4.89
C ARG A 194 -8.90 -20.77 3.48
N LEU A 195 -8.10 -20.46 2.45
CA LEU A 195 -8.48 -20.68 1.05
C LEU A 195 -8.69 -22.17 0.71
N VAL A 196 -7.88 -23.06 1.29
CA VAL A 196 -8.08 -24.51 1.21
C VAL A 196 -9.38 -24.92 1.92
N THR A 197 -9.66 -24.36 3.10
CA THR A 197 -10.89 -24.66 3.85
C THR A 197 -12.16 -24.17 3.13
N LYS A 198 -12.05 -23.08 2.37
CA LYS A 198 -13.11 -22.56 1.49
C LYS A 198 -13.31 -23.39 0.21
N ASP A 199 -12.49 -24.43 0.02
CA ASP A 199 -12.47 -25.28 -1.17
C ASP A 199 -12.27 -24.50 -2.48
N ILE A 200 -11.40 -23.48 -2.44
CA ILE A 200 -11.11 -22.62 -3.60
C ILE A 200 -9.79 -23.03 -4.27
N ILE A 201 -8.82 -23.40 -3.44
CA ILE A 201 -7.50 -23.82 -3.90
C ILE A 201 -7.16 -25.21 -3.36
N VAL A 202 -6.40 -25.94 -4.14
CA VAL A 202 -5.75 -27.18 -3.72
C VAL A 202 -4.29 -26.88 -3.41
N LYS A 203 -3.78 -27.48 -2.33
CA LYS A 203 -2.36 -27.45 -1.98
C LYS A 203 -1.78 -28.84 -2.18
N GLY A 204 -0.88 -28.98 -3.14
CA GLY A 204 -0.29 -30.27 -3.54
C GLY A 204 1.23 -30.21 -3.66
N ARG A 205 1.83 -31.35 -4.00
CA ARG A 205 3.20 -31.43 -4.49
C ARG A 205 3.18 -31.31 -6.01
N SER A 206 4.23 -30.72 -6.58
CA SER A 206 4.36 -30.68 -8.04
C SER A 206 4.53 -32.09 -8.61
N PRO A 207 3.91 -32.40 -9.76
CA PRO A 207 4.14 -33.67 -10.45
C PRO A 207 5.55 -33.78 -11.06
N VAL A 208 6.24 -32.65 -11.24
CA VAL A 208 7.60 -32.59 -11.83
C VAL A 208 8.70 -32.66 -10.75
N ASP A 209 8.46 -32.05 -9.58
CA ASP A 209 9.36 -32.10 -8.43
C ASP A 209 8.57 -32.18 -7.12
N GLU A 210 8.57 -33.35 -6.49
CA GLU A 210 7.85 -33.63 -5.24
C GLU A 210 8.29 -32.73 -4.06
N ARG A 211 9.47 -32.13 -4.14
CA ARG A 211 9.98 -31.19 -3.12
C ARG A 211 9.27 -29.84 -3.19
N VAL A 212 8.69 -29.51 -4.34
CA VAL A 212 7.97 -28.26 -4.58
C VAL A 212 6.52 -28.40 -4.12
N VAL A 213 6.11 -27.49 -3.23
CA VAL A 213 4.71 -27.35 -2.82
C VAL A 213 4.04 -26.31 -3.70
N GLN A 214 2.95 -26.69 -4.35
CA GLN A 214 2.18 -25.83 -5.25
C GLN A 214 0.79 -25.55 -4.69
N LEU A 215 0.26 -24.40 -5.10
CA LEU A 215 -1.11 -23.97 -4.89
C LEU A 215 -1.75 -23.83 -6.27
N THR A 216 -2.94 -24.38 -6.44
CA THR A 216 -3.68 -24.35 -7.70
C THR A 216 -5.11 -23.93 -7.41
N ILE A 217 -5.64 -22.97 -8.17
CA ILE A 217 -7.08 -22.69 -8.12
C ILE A 217 -7.82 -23.86 -8.76
N ARG A 218 -8.87 -24.33 -8.10
CA ARG A 218 -9.77 -25.33 -8.68
C ARG A 218 -10.43 -24.79 -9.94
N GLU A 219 -10.44 -25.58 -11.01
CA GLU A 219 -10.97 -25.15 -12.31
C GLU A 219 -12.42 -24.65 -12.21
N GLU A 220 -13.24 -25.32 -11.41
CA GLU A 220 -14.63 -24.96 -11.13
C GLU A 220 -14.80 -23.61 -10.41
N ALA A 221 -13.82 -23.18 -9.63
CA ALA A 221 -13.87 -21.92 -8.90
C ALA A 221 -13.36 -20.73 -9.74
N ALA A 222 -12.54 -21.00 -10.76
CA ALA A 222 -11.83 -19.96 -11.50
C ALA A 222 -12.75 -18.98 -12.25
N PRO A 223 -13.81 -19.39 -12.97
CA PRO A 223 -14.71 -18.46 -13.66
C PRO A 223 -15.37 -17.49 -12.69
N LEU A 224 -15.96 -18.02 -11.60
CA LEU A 224 -16.64 -17.20 -10.59
C LEU A 224 -15.70 -16.18 -9.94
N LEU A 225 -14.45 -16.57 -9.65
CA LEU A 225 -13.45 -15.66 -9.10
C LEU A 225 -13.10 -14.54 -10.07
N ARG A 226 -12.94 -14.86 -11.37
CA ARG A 226 -12.67 -13.86 -12.41
C ARG A 226 -13.80 -12.85 -12.50
N ASP A 227 -15.05 -13.31 -12.51
CA ASP A 227 -16.23 -12.44 -12.58
C ASP A 227 -16.31 -11.49 -11.37
N ILE A 228 -16.21 -12.04 -10.16
CA ILE A 228 -16.29 -11.25 -8.92
C ILE A 228 -15.14 -10.24 -8.87
N PHE A 229 -13.91 -10.65 -9.16
CA PHE A 229 -12.76 -9.77 -9.06
C PHE A 229 -12.75 -8.72 -10.15
N THR A 230 -13.10 -9.07 -11.38
CA THR A 230 -13.18 -8.11 -12.48
C THR A 230 -14.25 -7.05 -12.19
N SER A 231 -15.43 -7.45 -11.73
CA SER A 231 -16.50 -6.53 -11.33
C SER A 231 -16.07 -5.54 -10.24
N ILE A 232 -15.34 -6.01 -9.23
CA ILE A 232 -14.81 -5.14 -8.17
C ILE A 232 -13.73 -4.21 -8.73
N LEU A 233 -12.78 -4.76 -9.49
CA LEU A 233 -11.61 -4.02 -9.95
C LEU A 233 -11.97 -2.97 -11.00
N GLU A 234 -12.86 -3.26 -11.95
CA GLU A 234 -13.31 -2.28 -12.93
C GLU A 234 -13.97 -1.08 -12.26
N LYS A 235 -14.76 -1.31 -11.20
CA LYS A 235 -15.38 -0.22 -10.44
C LYS A 235 -14.34 0.65 -9.72
N GLU A 236 -13.39 0.02 -9.03
CA GLU A 236 -12.49 0.71 -8.10
C GLU A 236 -11.18 1.22 -8.75
N MET A 237 -10.82 0.69 -9.92
CA MET A 237 -9.58 1.00 -10.65
C MET A 237 -9.83 1.91 -11.87
N CYS A 238 -11.03 1.90 -12.47
CA CYS A 238 -11.40 2.86 -13.54
C CYS A 238 -11.96 4.18 -12.99
N SER A 239 -12.15 4.29 -11.67
CA SER A 239 -12.50 5.55 -11.01
C SER A 239 -11.26 6.45 -10.92
N HIS A 240 -11.20 7.41 -11.83
CA HIS A 240 -10.24 8.51 -11.97
C HIS A 240 -8.92 8.17 -12.70
N VAL A 241 -9.03 8.14 -14.03
CA VAL A 241 -8.07 8.82 -14.91
C VAL A 241 -8.66 10.21 -15.17
N VAL A 242 -8.31 11.19 -14.33
CA VAL A 242 -8.50 12.63 -14.62
C VAL A 242 -7.25 13.34 -14.13
#